data_AF-A0A8E0S645-F1
#
_entry.id   AF-A0A8E0S645-F1
#
_cell.length_a   1.000
_cell.length_b   1.000
_cell.length_c   1.000
_cell.angle_alpha   90.00
_cell.angle_beta   90.00
_cell.angle_gamma   90.00
#
_symmetry.space_group_name_H-M   'P 1'
#
loop_
_entity.id
_entity.type
_entity.pdbx_description
1 polymer ?
#
loop_
_entity_poly.entity_id
_entity_poly.type
_entity_poly.pdbx_seq_one_letter_code
_entity_poly.pdbx_strand_id
1 'polypeptide(L)'
;MFCILFVYILSYLTWTISPITLNDNGSHLATFSVKLLEFQNRGRRRMDGKCCGKSNDGLAHCQQPCSLEFLICLEPFGIPVSLTNSEPYSGPCVYGKTGTGHWGNSDVTYGVDEAPTHHINITLPWPVSLFGKF
;
A
#
# COMPACT_ATOMS: atom_id res chain seq x y z
N MET A 1 52.85 -20.29 -8.55
CA MET A 1 51.55 -20.67 -9.16
C MET A 1 50.34 -20.54 -8.21
N PHE A 2 50.54 -20.40 -6.89
CA PHE A 2 49.45 -20.15 -5.92
C PHE A 2 48.96 -18.69 -5.87
N CYS A 3 49.84 -17.71 -6.11
CA CYS A 3 49.48 -16.29 -6.00
C CYS A 3 48.45 -15.83 -7.04
N ILE A 4 48.43 -16.43 -8.24
CA ILE A 4 47.52 -16.03 -9.32
C ILE A 4 46.08 -16.49 -8.99
N LEU A 5 45.93 -17.68 -8.41
CA LEU A 5 44.61 -18.19 -8.01
C LEU A 5 43.99 -17.34 -6.89
N PHE A 6 44.82 -16.87 -5.94
CA PHE A 6 44.35 -16.06 -4.83
C PHE A 6 43.84 -14.68 -5.28
N VAL A 7 44.50 -14.07 -6.26
CA VAL A 7 44.05 -12.79 -6.86
C VAL A 7 42.74 -12.99 -7.64
N TYR A 8 42.59 -14.10 -8.36
CA TYR A 8 41.33 -14.42 -9.05
C TYR A 8 40.18 -14.63 -8.07
N ILE A 9 40.39 -15.35 -6.97
CA ILE A 9 39.36 -15.59 -5.95
C ILE A 9 38.96 -14.28 -5.25
N LEU A 10 39.93 -13.42 -4.91
CA LEU A 10 39.64 -12.09 -4.35
C LEU A 10 38.87 -11.19 -5.33
N SER A 11 39.21 -11.23 -6.61
CA SER A 11 38.49 -10.44 -7.64
C SER A 11 37.04 -10.91 -7.83
N TYR A 12 36.76 -12.20 -7.67
CA TYR A 12 35.40 -12.73 -7.71
C TYR A 12 34.60 -12.38 -6.44
N LEU A 13 35.24 -12.42 -5.27
CA LEU A 13 34.61 -12.05 -3.99
C LEU A 13 34.32 -10.54 -3.89
N THR A 14 35.13 -9.68 -4.50
CA THR A 14 34.83 -8.24 -4.57
C THR A 14 33.75 -7.91 -5.59
N TRP A 15 33.53 -8.76 -6.61
CA TRP A 15 32.44 -8.56 -7.57
C TRP A 15 31.08 -8.97 -6.99
N THR A 16 31.01 -10.05 -6.21
CA THR A 16 29.77 -10.54 -5.60
C THR A 16 29.31 -9.74 -4.36
N ILE A 17 30.20 -8.94 -3.76
CA ILE A 17 29.89 -8.07 -2.61
C ILE A 17 29.87 -6.59 -3.05
N SER A 18 29.56 -6.30 -4.31
CA SER A 18 29.09 -4.96 -4.63
C SER A 18 27.83 -4.73 -3.82
N PRO A 19 27.79 -3.78 -2.86
CA PRO A 19 26.52 -3.39 -2.28
C PRO A 19 25.67 -3.01 -3.48
N ILE A 20 24.47 -3.60 -3.57
CA ILE A 20 23.42 -3.06 -4.42
C ILE A 20 23.19 -1.67 -3.83
N THR A 21 23.96 -0.71 -4.33
CA THR A 21 23.62 0.67 -4.30
C THR A 21 22.33 0.69 -5.10
N LEU A 22 21.21 0.62 -4.37
CA LEU A 22 19.92 1.05 -4.86
C LEU A 22 20.18 2.49 -5.30
N ASN A 23 20.56 2.61 -6.56
CA ASN A 23 20.61 3.88 -7.24
C ASN A 23 19.17 4.33 -7.18
N ASP A 24 18.86 5.26 -6.28
CA ASP A 24 17.55 5.89 -6.06
C ASP A 24 17.15 6.79 -7.26
N ASN A 25 17.69 6.43 -8.42
CA ASN A 25 17.51 7.03 -9.72
C ASN A 25 16.80 6.02 -10.63
N GLY A 26 15.88 5.22 -10.06
CA GLY A 26 14.88 4.53 -10.88
C GLY A 26 14.13 5.61 -11.64
N SER A 27 14.37 5.72 -12.95
CA SER A 27 13.69 6.71 -13.79
C SER A 27 12.19 6.54 -13.56
N HIS A 28 11.51 7.59 -13.12
CA HIS A 28 10.05 7.59 -13.06
C HIS A 28 9.49 7.07 -14.38
N LEU A 29 8.75 5.95 -14.33
CA LEU A 29 8.20 5.30 -15.51
C LEU A 29 6.73 5.62 -15.70
N ALA A 30 5.98 5.71 -14.60
CA ALA A 30 4.55 6.02 -14.61
C ALA A 30 4.09 6.56 -13.25
N THR A 31 2.89 7.15 -13.23
CA THR A 31 2.19 7.50 -11.98
C THR A 31 0.83 6.83 -11.97
N PHE A 32 0.58 6.02 -10.95
CA PHE A 32 -0.77 5.57 -10.62
C PHE A 32 -1.44 6.64 -9.76
N SER A 33 -2.62 7.09 -10.18
CA SER A 33 -3.39 8.11 -9.47
C SER A 33 -4.75 7.55 -9.08
N VAL A 34 -5.18 7.81 -7.85
CA VAL A 34 -6.47 7.35 -7.33
C VAL A 34 -7.18 8.48 -6.58
N LYS A 35 -8.48 8.60 -6.83
CA LYS A 35 -9.41 9.43 -6.06
C LYS A 35 -10.40 8.52 -5.36
N LEU A 36 -10.56 8.71 -4.05
CA LEU A 36 -11.61 8.09 -3.27
C LEU A 36 -12.78 9.08 -3.23
N LEU A 37 -13.94 8.66 -3.71
CA LEU A 37 -15.10 9.55 -3.86
C LEU A 37 -16.12 9.32 -2.75
N GLU A 38 -16.26 8.09 -2.28
CA GLU A 38 -17.31 7.76 -1.31
C GLU A 38 -16.87 6.63 -0.40
N PHE A 39 -17.20 6.77 0.89
CA PHE A 39 -17.12 5.67 1.84
C PHE A 39 -18.32 5.68 2.78
N GLN A 40 -19.08 4.58 2.78
CA GLN A 40 -20.24 4.40 3.66
C GLN A 40 -19.96 3.33 4.72
N ASN A 41 -20.15 3.71 5.98
CA ASN A 41 -20.13 2.82 7.13
C ASN A 41 -21.18 3.29 8.13
N ARG A 42 -22.45 3.14 7.75
CA ARG A 42 -23.61 3.56 8.55
C ARG A 42 -23.64 2.91 9.93
N GLY A 43 -23.04 1.74 10.06
CA GLY A 43 -22.91 1.02 11.33
C GLY A 43 -21.91 1.68 12.29
N ARG A 44 -21.00 2.54 11.79
CA ARG A 44 -19.94 3.21 12.53
C ARG A 44 -19.08 2.24 13.35
N ARG A 45 -18.84 1.08 12.75
CA ARG A 45 -18.11 -0.06 13.35
C ARG A 45 -16.79 -0.31 12.64
N ARG A 46 -15.86 -0.84 13.41
CA ARG A 46 -14.58 -1.37 12.94
C ARG A 46 -14.76 -2.81 12.46
N MET A 47 -13.73 -3.34 11.80
CA MET A 47 -13.72 -4.74 11.33
C MET A 47 -13.87 -5.77 12.46
N ASP A 48 -13.41 -5.44 13.68
CA ASP A 48 -13.59 -6.28 14.88
C ASP A 48 -15.00 -6.18 15.49
N GLY A 49 -15.91 -5.48 14.82
CA GLY A 49 -17.29 -5.28 15.25
C GLY A 49 -17.48 -4.19 16.32
N LYS A 50 -16.41 -3.60 16.87
CA LYS A 50 -16.53 -2.54 17.89
C LYS A 50 -16.88 -1.20 17.27
N CYS A 51 -17.42 -0.28 18.07
CA CYS A 51 -17.65 1.09 17.62
C CYS A 51 -16.32 1.83 17.39
N CYS A 52 -16.31 2.76 16.43
CA CYS A 52 -15.13 3.60 16.16
C CYS A 52 -14.79 4.54 17.31
N GLY A 53 -15.80 5.03 18.03
CA GLY A 53 -15.67 5.76 19.28
C GLY A 53 -16.05 4.94 20.51
N LYS A 54 -16.11 5.58 21.68
CA LYS A 54 -16.57 4.90 22.91
C LYS A 54 -18.04 4.49 22.75
N SER A 55 -18.35 3.23 22.99
CA SER A 55 -19.73 2.80 23.24
C SER A 55 -20.11 3.24 24.66
N ASN A 56 -21.25 3.90 24.83
CA ASN A 56 -21.87 3.93 26.15
C ASN A 56 -22.44 2.52 26.41
N ASP A 57 -22.07 1.92 27.54
CA ASP A 57 -22.33 0.53 27.96
C ASP A 57 -23.82 0.19 28.13
N GLY A 58 -24.61 0.29 27.05
CA GLY A 58 -26.04 0.01 27.06
C GLY A 58 -26.78 0.27 25.76
N LEU A 59 -26.15 0.90 24.76
CA LEU A 59 -26.77 1.14 23.45
C LEU A 59 -26.15 0.24 22.38
N ALA A 60 -26.99 -0.54 21.69
CA ALA A 60 -26.58 -1.38 20.56
C ALA A 60 -26.09 -0.59 19.33
N HIS A 61 -26.14 0.75 19.36
CA HIS A 61 -25.85 1.62 18.23
C HIS A 61 -24.61 2.49 18.49
N CYS A 62 -23.69 2.48 17.53
CA CYS A 62 -22.48 3.29 17.58
C CYS A 62 -22.81 4.75 17.25
N GLN A 63 -22.47 5.67 18.16
CA GLN A 63 -22.87 7.07 18.03
C GLN A 63 -21.86 7.92 17.27
N GLN A 64 -20.56 7.66 17.41
CA GLN A 64 -19.53 8.50 16.80
C GLN A 64 -19.13 7.98 15.42
N PRO A 65 -18.98 8.84 14.40
CA PRO A 65 -18.47 8.44 13.11
C PRO A 65 -17.01 8.00 13.22
N CYS A 66 -16.56 7.20 12.28
CA CYS A 66 -15.17 6.78 12.20
C CYS A 66 -14.33 7.89 11.56
N SER A 67 -13.21 8.28 12.15
CA SER A 67 -12.19 9.05 11.45
C SER A 67 -11.44 8.12 10.49
N LEU A 68 -11.43 8.46 9.20
CA LEU A 68 -10.94 7.59 8.13
C LEU A 68 -9.58 8.04 7.62
N GLU A 69 -8.75 7.04 7.38
CA GLU A 69 -7.53 7.09 6.60
C GLU A 69 -7.50 5.83 5.73
N PHE A 70 -7.08 5.97 4.48
CA PHE A 70 -6.90 4.84 3.58
C PHE A 70 -5.42 4.65 3.28
N LEU A 71 -5.00 3.39 3.33
CA LEU A 71 -3.68 2.95 2.91
C LEU A 71 -3.83 2.20 1.60
N ILE A 72 -3.10 2.63 0.59
CA ILE A 72 -3.14 2.06 -0.76
C ILE A 72 -1.79 1.42 -1.03
N CYS A 73 -1.82 0.12 -1.35
CA CYS A 73 -0.65 -0.69 -1.64
C CYS A 73 -0.82 -1.29 -3.03
N LEU A 74 0.17 -1.12 -3.91
CA LEU A 74 0.10 -1.58 -5.29
C LEU A 74 1.01 -2.78 -5.51
N GLU A 75 0.41 -3.92 -5.83
CA GLU A 75 1.08 -5.21 -6.03
C GLU A 75 0.87 -5.74 -7.46
N PRO A 76 1.78 -6.56 -7.99
CA PRO A 76 1.53 -7.28 -9.23
C PRO A 76 0.37 -8.25 -9.09
N PHE A 77 -0.26 -8.52 -10.22
CA PHE A 77 -1.26 -9.58 -10.30
C PHE A 77 -0.67 -10.93 -9.86
N GLY A 78 -1.45 -11.73 -9.12
CA GLY A 78 -1.08 -13.07 -8.67
C GLY A 78 -0.46 -13.14 -7.27
N ILE A 79 -0.24 -12.00 -6.60
CA ILE A 79 0.09 -12.01 -5.18
C ILE A 79 -1.13 -12.47 -4.36
N PRO A 80 -1.02 -13.55 -3.56
CA PRO A 80 -2.13 -14.03 -2.78
C PRO A 80 -2.44 -13.04 -1.64
N VAL A 81 -3.63 -12.43 -1.70
CA VAL A 81 -4.17 -11.62 -0.62
C VAL A 81 -5.22 -12.44 0.10
N SER A 82 -5.06 -12.63 1.42
CA SER A 82 -6.07 -13.33 2.22
C SER A 82 -7.35 -12.52 2.28
N LEU A 83 -8.47 -13.12 1.85
CA LEU A 83 -9.80 -12.51 1.94
C LEU A 83 -10.45 -12.69 3.32
N THR A 84 -9.86 -13.54 4.17
CA THR A 84 -10.41 -13.90 5.50
C THR A 84 -9.66 -13.23 6.64
N ASN A 85 -8.46 -12.71 6.39
CA ASN A 85 -7.71 -11.95 7.37
C ASN A 85 -8.18 -10.49 7.36
N SER A 86 -8.64 -9.99 8.50
CA SER A 86 -9.09 -8.61 8.69
C SER A 86 -7.96 -7.63 9.00
N GLU A 87 -6.74 -8.12 9.22
CA GLU A 87 -5.57 -7.26 9.43
C GLU A 87 -5.22 -6.49 8.16
N PRO A 88 -4.70 -5.25 8.27
CA PRO A 88 -4.20 -4.50 7.14
C PRO A 88 -3.16 -5.32 6.34
N TYR A 89 -3.26 -5.24 5.02
CA TYR A 89 -2.31 -5.91 4.15
C TYR A 89 -0.87 -5.41 4.39
N SER A 90 0.05 -6.34 4.67
CA SER A 90 1.44 -6.05 5.04
C SER A 90 2.46 -6.48 3.97
N GLY A 91 2.00 -6.66 2.73
CA GLY A 91 2.87 -7.04 1.61
C GLY A 91 3.89 -5.95 1.22
N PRO A 92 4.82 -6.29 0.32
CA PRO A 92 5.92 -5.42 -0.09
C PRO A 92 5.49 -4.15 -0.83
N CYS A 93 4.27 -4.10 -1.38
CA CYS A 93 3.78 -3.06 -2.27
C CYS A 93 4.76 -2.80 -3.41
N VAL A 94 5.02 -3.81 -4.25
CA VAL A 94 6.09 -3.81 -5.25
C VAL A 94 6.09 -2.57 -6.15
N TYR A 95 4.92 -2.06 -6.54
CA TYR A 95 4.82 -0.84 -7.37
C TYR A 95 4.71 0.45 -6.57
N GLY A 96 4.67 0.34 -5.25
CA GLY A 96 4.63 1.44 -4.29
C GLY A 96 3.39 1.44 -3.42
N LYS A 97 3.41 2.34 -2.41
CA LYS A 97 2.31 2.56 -1.48
C LYS A 97 2.13 4.03 -1.18
N THR A 98 0.92 4.42 -0.81
CA THR A 98 0.58 5.77 -0.38
C THR A 98 -0.50 5.73 0.68
N GLY A 99 -0.62 6.81 1.46
CA GLY A 99 -1.64 6.99 2.49
C GLY A 99 -2.37 8.30 2.28
N THR A 100 -3.64 8.35 2.63
CA THR A 100 -4.44 9.57 2.49
C THR A 100 -4.22 10.56 3.62
N GLY A 101 -3.63 10.12 4.74
CA GLY A 101 -3.82 10.79 6.02
C GLY A 101 -5.29 10.82 6.40
N HIS A 102 -5.70 11.78 7.23
CA HIS A 102 -7.12 11.97 7.53
C HIS A 102 -7.88 12.39 6.26
N TRP A 103 -8.69 11.47 5.73
CA TRP A 103 -9.47 11.68 4.52
C TRP A 103 -10.87 12.25 4.82
N GLY A 104 -11.42 11.94 5.98
CA GLY A 104 -12.74 12.40 6.40
C GLY A 104 -13.35 11.49 7.47
N ASN A 105 -14.65 11.64 7.69
CA ASN A 105 -15.41 10.77 8.59
C ASN A 105 -16.16 9.68 7.81
N SER A 106 -16.68 8.66 8.49
CA SER A 106 -17.59 7.68 7.89
C SER A 106 -18.81 8.35 7.26
N ASP A 107 -19.29 7.79 6.15
CA ASP A 107 -20.46 8.26 5.39
C ASP A 107 -20.23 9.61 4.67
N VAL A 108 -19.03 9.81 4.14
CA VAL A 108 -18.64 10.99 3.34
C VAL A 108 -18.66 10.65 1.85
N THR A 109 -19.15 11.61 1.07
CA THR A 109 -19.14 11.61 -0.40
C THR A 109 -18.51 12.93 -0.85
N TYR A 110 -17.52 12.85 -1.73
CA TYR A 110 -16.88 14.00 -2.38
C TYR A 110 -17.31 14.09 -3.85
N GLY A 111 -17.41 15.32 -4.36
CA GLY A 111 -17.43 15.54 -5.80
C GLY A 111 -16.10 15.11 -6.44
N VAL A 112 -16.13 14.75 -7.73
CA VAL A 112 -14.93 14.31 -8.47
C VAL A 112 -13.81 15.36 -8.40
N ASP A 113 -14.15 16.64 -8.46
CA ASP A 113 -13.17 17.73 -8.44
C ASP A 113 -12.68 18.08 -7.02
N GLU A 114 -13.51 17.81 -6.00
CA GLU A 114 -13.20 18.07 -4.59
C GLU A 114 -12.33 16.97 -3.97
N ALA A 115 -12.49 15.74 -4.45
CA ALA A 115 -11.78 14.58 -3.91
C ALA A 115 -10.26 14.71 -4.09
N PRO A 116 -9.47 14.58 -3.00
CA PRO A 116 -8.01 14.55 -3.08
C PRO A 116 -7.52 13.44 -4.00
N THR A 117 -6.49 13.75 -4.79
CA THR A 117 -5.81 12.75 -5.63
C THR A 117 -4.58 12.23 -4.89
N HIS A 118 -4.47 10.90 -4.81
CA HIS A 118 -3.30 10.24 -4.24
C HIS A 118 -2.49 9.60 -5.35
N HIS A 119 -1.17 9.72 -5.25
CA HIS A 119 -0.25 9.29 -6.28
C HIS A 119 0.72 8.24 -5.76
N ILE A 120 1.01 7.25 -6.62
CA ILE A 120 2.10 6.30 -6.45
C ILE A 120 3.00 6.43 -7.68
N ASN A 121 4.26 6.80 -7.45
CA ASN A 121 5.27 6.89 -8.49
C ASN A 121 5.84 5.49 -8.74
N ILE A 122 5.74 5.04 -9.98
CA ILE A 122 6.14 3.70 -10.41
C ILE A 122 7.52 3.81 -11.07
N THR A 123 8.47 3.05 -10.54
CA THR A 123 9.86 2.98 -11.03
C THR A 123 10.17 1.64 -11.71
N LEU A 124 9.24 0.67 -11.63
CA LEU A 124 9.34 -0.63 -12.27
C LEU A 124 8.48 -0.72 -13.54
N PRO A 125 8.87 -1.48 -14.56
CA PRO A 125 8.07 -1.64 -15.77
C PRO A 125 6.62 -2.07 -15.47
N TRP A 126 5.67 -1.43 -16.14
CA TRP A 126 4.25 -1.68 -15.90
C TRP A 126 3.84 -3.06 -16.44
N PRO A 127 3.20 -3.93 -15.63
CA PRO A 127 2.90 -5.31 -16.01
C PRO A 127 1.66 -5.42 -16.90
N VAL A 128 1.04 -4.30 -17.31
CA VAL A 128 -0.25 -4.19 -18.03
C VAL A 128 -1.46 -4.60 -17.16
N SER A 129 -1.35 -5.61 -16.30
CA SER A 129 -2.42 -6.08 -15.41
C SER A 129 -2.08 -5.93 -13.92
N LEU A 130 -2.96 -5.25 -13.18
CA LEU A 130 -2.95 -5.22 -11.71
C LEU A 130 -4.19 -5.90 -11.10
N PHE A 131 -5.32 -5.87 -11.82
CA PHE A 131 -6.58 -6.48 -11.40
C PHE A 131 -6.86 -7.70 -12.26
N GLY A 132 -7.13 -8.84 -11.62
CA GLY A 132 -7.54 -10.05 -12.33
C GLY A 132 -8.86 -9.84 -13.07
N LYS A 133 -9.02 -10.51 -14.22
CA LYS A 133 -10.35 -10.81 -14.74
C LYS A 133 -11.06 -11.65 -13.68
N PHE A 134 -12.12 -11.10 -13.09
CA PHE A 134 -13.09 -11.88 -12.30
C PHE A 134 -13.87 -12.82 -13.21
#